data_AF-A0A2W7IMH2-F1
#
_entry.id   AF-A0A2W7IMH2-F1
#
_cell.length_a   1.000
_cell.length_b   1.000
_cell.length_c   1.000
_cell.angle_alpha   90.00
_cell.angle_beta   90.00
_cell.angle_gamma   90.00
#
_symmetry.space_group_name_H-M   'P 1'
#
loop_
_entity.id
_entity.type
_entity.pdbx_description
1 polymer ?
#
loop_
_entity_poly.entity_id
_entity_poly.type
_entity_poly.pdbx_seq_one_letter_code
_entity_poly.pdbx_strand_id
1 'polypeptide(L)'
;MPQTLPQTLHRLTYFSRSLLRGPAWFVEAEIERLRHTSEARNRAAGITGSLLFNDGCFAQILEGPAAALDRLFAAICADPRHSHVTVLQEVTATARAFPDTPLSYIGPTLTLPPRGAAVPLFERIEQVARGEGPSISR
;
A
#
# COMPACT_ATOMS: atom_id res chain seq x y z
N MET A 1 -31.69 -8.76 18.71
CA MET A 1 -30.94 -7.67 18.04
C MET A 1 -29.50 -8.12 17.90
N PRO A 2 -28.98 -8.43 16.71
CA PRO A 2 -27.54 -8.65 16.57
C PRO A 2 -26.85 -7.31 16.86
N GLN A 3 -26.00 -7.29 17.87
CA GLN A 3 -25.16 -6.15 18.18
C GLN A 3 -24.14 -6.05 17.04
N THR A 4 -24.35 -5.12 16.12
CA THR A 4 -23.33 -4.75 15.14
C THR A 4 -22.22 -4.08 15.94
N LEU A 5 -21.22 -4.86 16.35
CA LEU A 5 -19.98 -4.32 16.92
C LEU A 5 -19.49 -3.22 15.99
N PRO A 6 -19.09 -2.04 16.49
CA PRO A 6 -18.52 -1.02 15.63
C PRO A 6 -17.36 -1.67 14.88
N GLN A 7 -17.46 -1.74 13.55
CA GLN A 7 -16.39 -2.34 12.76
C GLN A 7 -15.16 -1.47 12.97
N THR A 8 -14.25 -1.94 13.82
CA THR A 8 -12.97 -1.28 14.05
C THR A 8 -12.24 -1.30 12.72
N LEU A 9 -12.07 -0.11 12.15
CA LEU A 9 -11.26 0.07 10.97
C LEU A 9 -9.80 -0.08 11.41
N HIS A 10 -9.07 -0.98 10.77
CA HIS A 10 -7.64 -1.12 10.99
C HIS A 10 -6.92 -0.57 9.77
N ARG A 11 -5.72 -0.04 10.02
CA ARG A 11 -4.80 0.44 9.01
C ARG A 11 -3.49 -0.29 9.18
N LEU A 12 -3.11 -1.02 8.15
CA LEU A 12 -1.84 -1.72 8.07
C LEU A 12 -0.97 -1.04 7.02
N THR A 13 0.23 -0.63 7.42
CA THR A 13 1.25 -0.09 6.54
C THR A 13 2.44 -1.03 6.54
N TYR A 14 2.81 -1.51 5.36
CA TYR A 14 3.96 -2.39 5.21
C TYR A 14 4.79 -2.00 3.99
N PHE A 15 6.05 -2.42 3.99
CA PHE A 15 6.88 -2.42 2.79
C PHE A 15 7.51 -3.79 2.57
N SER A 16 7.94 -4.05 1.35
CA SER A 16 8.55 -5.30 0.95
C SER A 16 9.50 -5.08 -0.21
N ARG A 17 10.47 -5.98 -0.37
CA ARG A 17 11.41 -5.98 -1.49
C ARG A 17 10.78 -6.71 -2.67
N SER A 18 10.67 -6.03 -3.81
CA SER A 18 10.28 -6.65 -5.07
C SER A 18 11.34 -7.63 -5.54
N LEU A 19 10.90 -8.84 -5.87
CA LEU A 19 11.72 -9.83 -6.54
C LEU A 19 11.50 -9.82 -8.06
N LEU A 20 10.67 -8.90 -8.58
CA LEU A 20 10.56 -8.68 -10.01
C LEU A 20 11.92 -8.27 -10.57
N ARG A 21 12.39 -9.03 -11.55
CA ARG A 21 13.67 -8.85 -12.25
C ARG A 21 13.37 -8.87 -13.75
N GLY A 22 13.94 -7.92 -14.48
CA GLY A 22 13.74 -7.83 -15.91
C GLY A 22 13.91 -6.39 -16.42
N PRO A 23 13.74 -6.18 -17.73
CA PRO A 23 13.70 -4.84 -18.31
C PRO A 23 12.52 -4.03 -17.77
N ALA A 24 12.64 -2.69 -17.76
CA ALA A 24 11.67 -1.78 -17.14
C ALA A 24 10.21 -2.04 -17.58
N TRP A 25 9.97 -2.24 -18.87
CA TRP A 25 8.65 -2.53 -19.42
C TRP A 25 8.01 -3.82 -18.88
N PHE A 26 8.81 -4.83 -18.54
CA PHE A 26 8.31 -6.09 -17.97
C PHE A 26 7.87 -5.88 -16.52
N VAL A 27 8.68 -5.15 -15.76
CA VAL A 27 8.40 -4.80 -14.37
C VAL A 27 7.13 -3.95 -14.29
N GLU A 28 6.99 -2.95 -15.17
CA GLU A 28 5.78 -2.12 -15.27
C GLU A 28 4.53 -2.94 -15.60
N ALA A 29 4.61 -3.87 -16.55
CA ALA A 29 3.49 -4.74 -16.91
C ALA A 29 3.07 -5.66 -15.74
N GLU A 30 4.03 -6.19 -14.99
CA GLU A 30 3.75 -7.01 -13.81
C GLU A 30 3.13 -6.20 -12.67
N ILE A 31 3.58 -4.95 -12.47
CA ILE A 31 2.98 -4.05 -11.49
C ILE A 31 1.53 -3.72 -11.87
N GLU A 32 1.25 -3.47 -13.15
CA GLU A 32 -0.12 -3.21 -13.60
C GLU A 32 -1.02 -4.44 -13.40
N ARG A 33 -0.51 -5.65 -13.66
CA ARG A 33 -1.23 -6.90 -13.32
C ARG A 33 -1.50 -7.03 -11.83
N LEU A 34 -0.51 -6.73 -11.00
CA LEU A 34 -0.66 -6.75 -9.55
C LEU A 34 -1.72 -5.74 -9.11
N ARG A 35 -1.67 -4.51 -9.64
CA ARG A 35 -2.64 -3.46 -9.38
C ARG A 35 -4.06 -3.93 -9.67
N HIS A 36 -4.31 -4.48 -10.86
CA HIS A 36 -5.63 -4.96 -11.26
C HIS A 36 -6.14 -6.09 -10.36
N THR A 37 -5.26 -7.02 -9.98
CA THR A 37 -5.61 -8.15 -9.10
C THR A 37 -5.90 -7.67 -7.68
N SER A 38 -5.05 -6.79 -7.15
CA SER A 38 -5.22 -6.23 -5.81
C SER A 38 -6.44 -5.32 -5.72
N GLU A 39 -6.73 -4.52 -6.76
CA GLU A 39 -7.94 -3.70 -6.81
C GLU A 39 -9.21 -4.54 -6.73
N ALA A 40 -9.30 -5.63 -7.51
CA ALA A 40 -10.44 -6.53 -7.48
C ALA A 40 -10.61 -7.24 -6.12
N ARG A 41 -9.49 -7.71 -5.53
CA ARG A 41 -9.49 -8.36 -4.20
C ARG A 41 -9.87 -7.38 -3.10
N ASN A 42 -9.30 -6.18 -3.11
CA ASN A 42 -9.58 -5.13 -2.13
C ASN A 42 -11.05 -4.73 -2.17
N ARG A 43 -11.60 -4.52 -3.37
CA ARG A 43 -13.02 -4.22 -3.56
C ARG A 43 -13.93 -5.33 -3.01
N ALA A 44 -13.62 -6.59 -3.28
CA ALA A 44 -14.39 -7.73 -2.77
C ALA A 44 -14.32 -7.87 -1.25
N ALA A 45 -13.21 -7.44 -0.64
CA ALA A 45 -12.98 -7.52 0.80
C ALA A 45 -13.40 -6.26 1.59
N GLY A 46 -13.89 -5.21 0.92
CA GLY A 46 -14.19 -3.92 1.56
C GLY A 46 -12.94 -3.21 2.10
N ILE A 47 -11.79 -3.49 1.50
CA ILE A 47 -10.49 -2.93 1.82
C ILE A 47 -10.21 -1.76 0.87
N THR A 48 -9.67 -0.68 1.40
CA THR A 48 -9.20 0.48 0.64
C THR A 48 -7.72 0.69 0.90
N GLY A 49 -7.04 1.47 0.07
CA GLY A 49 -5.60 1.66 0.29
C GLY A 49 -4.84 2.31 -0.85
N SER A 50 -3.53 2.35 -0.68
CA SER A 50 -2.57 2.88 -1.65
C SER A 50 -1.39 1.95 -1.78
N LEU A 51 -0.95 1.68 -3.01
CA LEU A 51 0.26 0.93 -3.38
C LEU A 51 1.27 1.88 -4.02
N LEU A 52 2.47 1.89 -3.47
CA LEU A 52 3.64 2.57 -3.99
C LEU A 52 4.65 1.52 -4.47
N PHE A 53 5.18 1.71 -5.67
CA PHE A 53 6.35 0.98 -6.14
C PHE A 53 7.48 1.96 -6.48
N ASN A 54 8.63 1.80 -5.83
CA ASN A 54 9.82 2.58 -6.14
C ASN A 54 11.10 1.77 -5.95
N ASP A 55 12.01 1.85 -6.93
CA ASP A 55 13.36 1.27 -6.90
C ASP A 55 13.41 -0.18 -6.36
N GLY A 56 12.51 -1.03 -6.87
CA GLY A 56 12.45 -2.44 -6.47
C GLY A 56 11.91 -2.67 -5.05
N CYS A 57 11.23 -1.69 -4.45
CA CYS A 57 10.50 -1.83 -3.20
C CYS A 57 9.01 -1.54 -3.41
N PHE A 58 8.16 -2.38 -2.82
CA PHE A 58 6.72 -2.15 -2.71
C PHE A 58 6.42 -1.60 -1.33
N ALA A 59 5.54 -0.63 -1.25
CA ALA A 59 4.97 -0.15 0.00
C ALA A 59 3.46 0.01 -0.15
N GLN A 60 2.71 -0.45 0.84
CA GLN A 60 1.26 -0.43 0.76
C GLN A 60 0.65 -0.01 2.08
N ILE A 61 -0.39 0.81 1.99
CA ILE A 61 -1.30 1.13 3.08
C ILE A 61 -2.62 0.43 2.75
N LEU A 62 -3.11 -0.38 3.69
CA LEU A 62 -4.37 -1.10 3.58
C LEU A 62 -5.27 -0.74 4.75
N GLU A 63 -6.52 -0.44 4.48
CA GLU A 63 -7.53 -0.01 5.45
C GLU A 63 -8.79 -0.85 5.31
N GLY A 64 -9.24 -1.45 6.41
CA GLY A 64 -10.44 -2.28 6.38
C GLY A 64 -10.75 -2.94 7.71
N PRO A 65 -11.74 -3.85 7.73
CA PRO A 65 -12.02 -4.65 8.91
C PRO A 65 -10.80 -5.53 9.26
N ALA A 66 -10.45 -5.67 10.54
CA ALA A 66 -9.30 -6.48 11.00
C ALA A 66 -9.26 -7.87 10.35
N ALA A 67 -10.37 -8.61 10.41
CA ALA A 67 -10.45 -9.97 9.86
C ALA A 67 -10.25 -10.03 8.32
N ALA A 68 -10.58 -8.96 7.60
CA ALA A 68 -10.35 -8.88 6.16
C ALA A 68 -8.87 -8.53 5.87
N LEU A 69 -8.31 -7.59 6.65
CA LEU A 69 -6.91 -7.21 6.59
C LEU A 69 -5.98 -8.38 6.90
N ASP A 70 -6.26 -9.16 7.95
CA ASP A 70 -5.44 -10.31 8.33
C ASP A 70 -5.39 -11.36 7.21
N ARG A 71 -6.53 -11.66 6.59
CA ARG A 71 -6.61 -12.60 5.47
C ARG A 71 -5.87 -12.09 4.24
N LEU A 72 -6.04 -10.81 3.91
CA LEU A 72 -5.36 -10.20 2.78
C LEU A 72 -3.84 -10.17 3.04
N PHE A 73 -3.42 -9.79 4.24
CA PHE A 73 -2.02 -9.69 4.61
C PHE A 73 -1.35 -11.06 4.63
N ALA A 74 -2.02 -12.11 5.10
CA ALA A 74 -1.52 -13.47 4.98
C ALA A 74 -1.32 -13.90 3.51
N ALA A 75 -2.25 -13.56 2.62
CA ALA A 75 -2.11 -13.83 1.19
C ALA A 75 -0.97 -13.01 0.54
N ILE A 76 -0.77 -11.77 1.00
CA ILE A 76 0.34 -10.92 0.59
C ILE A 76 1.66 -11.55 1.04
N CYS A 77 1.82 -11.90 2.31
CA CYS A 77 3.05 -12.52 2.84
C CYS A 77 3.43 -13.83 2.13
N ALA A 78 2.46 -14.55 1.57
CA ALA A 78 2.68 -15.77 0.79
C ALA A 78 2.99 -15.51 -0.70
N ASP A 79 2.97 -14.26 -1.17
CA ASP A 79 3.17 -13.94 -2.58
C ASP A 79 4.66 -14.07 -2.97
N PRO A 80 5.02 -14.93 -3.95
CA PRO A 80 6.42 -15.12 -4.33
C PRO A 80 7.03 -13.93 -5.09
N ARG A 81 6.22 -12.93 -5.48
CA ARG A 81 6.69 -11.76 -6.23
C ARG A 81 7.45 -10.75 -5.37
N HIS A 82 7.40 -10.89 -4.05
CA HIS A 82 8.15 -10.04 -3.13
C HIS A 82 8.70 -10.83 -1.94
N SER A 83 9.61 -10.21 -1.19
CA SER A 83 10.20 -10.78 0.01
C SER A 83 10.47 -9.68 1.04
N HIS A 84 10.90 -10.05 2.25
CA HIS A 84 11.24 -9.08 3.30
C HIS A 84 10.07 -8.14 3.62
N VAL A 85 8.86 -8.69 3.74
CA VAL A 85 7.69 -7.94 4.18
C VAL A 85 7.93 -7.45 5.60
N THR A 86 7.90 -6.14 5.78
CA THR A 86 8.09 -5.48 7.06
C THR A 86 6.90 -4.58 7.32
N VAL A 87 6.19 -4.87 8.40
CA VAL A 87 5.10 -4.01 8.89
C VAL A 87 5.72 -2.79 9.55
N LEU A 88 5.39 -1.60 9.06
CA LEU A 88 5.78 -0.33 9.66
C LEU A 88 4.83 0.09 10.76
N GLN A 89 3.54 -0.11 10.52
CA GLN A 89 2.51 0.37 11.41
C GLN A 89 1.24 -0.48 11.27
N GLU A 90 0.67 -0.85 12.40
CA GLU A 90 -0.65 -1.47 12.49
C GLU A 90 -1.41 -0.72 13.58
N VAL A 91 -2.46 -0.01 13.19
CA VAL A 91 -3.23 0.84 14.11
C VAL A 91 -4.72 0.72 13.83
N THR A 92 -5.52 0.85 14.88
CA THR A 92 -6.96 1.08 14.71
C THR A 92 -7.17 2.52 14.26
N ALA A 93 -7.72 2.69 13.06
CA ALA A 93 -8.03 3.99 12.48
C ALA A 93 -9.47 4.38 12.83
N THR A 94 -9.71 5.66 13.10
CA THR A 94 -11.05 6.21 13.32
C THR A 94 -11.77 6.56 12.02
N ALA A 95 -11.03 6.77 10.93
CA ALA A 95 -11.56 7.04 9.59
C ALA A 95 -10.61 6.52 8.49
N ARG A 96 -11.17 6.23 7.31
CA ARG A 96 -10.39 5.83 6.13
C ARG A 96 -9.62 7.03 5.60
N ALA A 97 -8.30 6.91 5.44
CA ALA A 97 -7.48 7.89 4.72
C ALA A 97 -7.79 7.87 3.22
N PHE A 98 -8.20 6.70 2.70
CA PHE A 98 -8.57 6.50 1.30
C PHE A 98 -10.00 5.97 1.18
N PRO A 99 -11.03 6.79 1.45
CA PRO A 99 -12.42 6.32 1.45
C PRO A 99 -12.92 5.90 0.06
N ASP A 100 -12.45 6.56 -1.00
CA ASP A 100 -13.01 6.43 -2.36
C ASP A 100 -12.15 5.59 -3.32
N THR A 101 -11.04 5.00 -2.84
CA THR A 101 -10.11 4.28 -3.72
C THR A 101 -9.80 2.87 -3.19
N PRO A 102 -10.26 1.81 -3.87
CA PRO A 102 -9.95 0.44 -3.48
C PRO A 102 -8.44 0.16 -3.53
N LEU A 103 -7.73 0.78 -4.49
CA LEU A 103 -6.29 0.83 -4.51
C LEU A 103 -5.75 1.99 -5.35
N SER A 104 -5.24 3.05 -4.71
CA SER A 104 -4.51 4.10 -5.42
C SER A 104 -3.11 3.61 -5.77
N TYR A 105 -2.65 3.77 -7.01
CA TYR A 105 -1.29 3.41 -7.39
C TYR A 105 -0.42 4.64 -7.56
N ILE A 106 0.71 4.66 -6.86
CA ILE A 106 1.71 5.70 -6.91
C ILE A 106 2.94 5.12 -7.61
N GLY A 107 3.14 5.54 -8.85
CA GLY A 107 4.21 5.04 -9.71
C GLY A 107 5.62 5.54 -9.33
N PRO A 108 6.65 5.08 -10.08
CA PRO A 108 8.06 5.36 -9.80
C PRO A 108 8.45 6.84 -9.96
N THR A 109 7.53 7.71 -10.41
CA THR A 109 7.72 9.17 -10.48
C THR A 109 7.92 9.80 -9.10
N LEU A 110 7.66 9.06 -8.02
CA LEU A 110 7.98 9.51 -6.68
C LEU A 110 9.50 9.56 -6.48
N THR A 111 10.08 10.76 -6.56
CA THR A 111 11.46 10.99 -6.14
C THR A 111 11.54 10.77 -4.62
N LEU A 112 11.79 9.54 -4.19
CA LEU A 112 12.16 9.28 -2.81
C LEU A 112 13.45 10.06 -2.51
N PRO A 113 13.59 10.64 -1.31
CA PRO A 113 14.82 11.31 -0.97
C PRO A 113 15.95 10.25 -0.92
N PRO A 114 17.21 10.63 -1.15
CA PRO A 114 18.32 9.69 -1.17
C PRO A 114 18.35 8.85 0.11
N ARG A 115 18.77 7.58 -0.02
CA ARG A 115 18.94 6.65 1.13
C ARG A 115 19.63 7.39 2.28
N GLY A 116 18.91 7.58 3.39
CA GLY A 116 19.41 8.28 4.59
C GLY A 116 18.62 9.53 4.99
N ALA A 117 17.79 10.08 4.12
CA ALA A 117 16.81 11.08 4.53
C ALA A 117 15.66 10.38 5.27
N ALA A 118 15.59 10.57 6.59
CA ALA A 118 14.63 9.93 7.47
C ALA A 118 13.21 10.53 7.35
N VAL A 119 12.66 10.58 6.13
CA VAL A 119 11.22 10.75 5.95
C VAL A 119 10.60 9.37 5.99
N PRO A 120 9.72 9.08 6.96
CA PRO A 120 9.03 7.81 6.99
C PRO A 120 8.26 7.59 5.68
N LEU A 121 8.39 6.40 5.11
CA LEU A 121 7.72 6.05 3.85
C LEU A 121 6.20 6.23 3.91
N PHE A 122 5.62 6.09 5.11
CA PHE A 122 4.20 6.34 5.35
C PHE A 122 3.84 7.81 5.10
N GLU A 123 4.65 8.77 5.56
CA GLU A 123 4.38 10.20 5.35
C GLU A 123 4.43 10.52 3.86
N ARG A 124 5.39 9.93 3.13
CA ARG A 124 5.50 10.09 1.67
C ARG A 124 4.26 9.58 0.93
N ILE A 125 3.77 8.40 1.30
CA ILE A 125 2.57 7.83 0.67
C ILE A 125 1.36 8.71 0.99
N GLU A 126 1.19 9.15 2.24
CA GLU A 126 0.11 10.07 2.62
C GLU A 126 0.22 11.42 1.89
N GLN A 127 1.41 11.99 1.79
CA GLN A 127 1.66 13.28 1.14
C GLN A 127 1.30 13.23 -0.34
N VAL A 128 1.78 12.21 -1.05
CA VAL A 128 1.44 12.04 -2.47
C VAL A 128 -0.03 11.70 -2.67
N ALA A 129 -0.62 10.89 -1.79
CA ALA A 129 -2.02 10.56 -1.92
C ALA A 129 -2.95 11.73 -1.54
N ARG A 130 -2.48 12.72 -0.75
CA ARG A 130 -3.15 14.02 -0.56
C ARG A 130 -2.92 15.01 -1.71
N GLY A 131 -2.12 14.64 -2.73
CA GLY A 131 -1.77 15.53 -3.84
C GLY A 131 -0.75 16.62 -3.47
N GLU A 132 -0.18 16.56 -2.29
CA GLU A 132 0.94 17.41 -1.87
C GLU A 132 2.22 16.80 -2.47
N GLY A 133 2.49 17.13 -3.74
CA GLY A 133 3.79 16.83 -4.32
C GLY A 133 4.91 17.43 -3.46
N PRO A 134 6.14 16.86 -3.49
CA PRO A 134 7.24 17.42 -2.73
C PRO A 134 7.38 18.89 -3.16
N SER A 135 7.21 19.81 -2.21
CA SER A 135 7.63 21.20 -2.40
C SER A 135 9.15 21.15 -2.51
N ILE A 136 9.65 20.90 -3.72
CA ILE A 136 11.03 21.14 -4.06
C ILE A 136 11.11 22.67 -4.16
N SER A 137 11.30 23.32 -3.02
CA SER A 137 11.71 24.71 -2.98
C SER A 137 13.01 24.79 -3.78
N ARG A 138 12.89 25.44 -4.94
CA ARG A 138 13.98 25.71 -5.88
C ARG A 138 14.99 26.66 -5.27
#